data_AF-A0A9X6NL04-F1
#
_entry.id   AF-A0A9X6NL04-F1
#
_cell.length_a   1.000
_cell.length_b   1.000
_cell.length_c   1.000
_cell.angle_alpha   90.00
_cell.angle_beta   90.00
_cell.angle_gamma   90.00
#
_symmetry.space_group_name_H-M   'P 1'
#
loop_
_entity.id
_entity.type
_entity.pdbx_description
1 polymer ?
#
loop_
_entity_poly.entity_id
_entity_poly.type
_entity_poly.pdbx_seq_one_letter_code
_entity_poly.pdbx_strand_id
1 'polypeptide(L)'
;MKCITILLIVFCLAILCYTEVYSLPTTPGLSKLANSSQRLSSEERTILECLSKLNSLISLVRSKLANTSADLTWLDDFESEISAEENAQETRMMREEGFVIVAQGPSLWNVSDGGHGPLTNISDEENCVVAVDCPNRHIYWTNAETGIRRFGYDGSDNQLVVRKEGLNRGMAIDFVAGNLFWIQGSDIVVAKMKDLAVGYKTILRRIDSASALAVHPARGSIYWSHCYLSGSATIETAAMDGSNRRVLVTAVDARALAVDYETDDLYWTDYHTGNVESISLYGGSKRLISAQPLRQFSYGISLTSHYVF
;
A
#
# COMPACT_ATOMS: atom_id res chain seq x y z
N MET A 1 0.39 -6.72 -33.85
CA MET A 1 1.29 -6.26 -34.94
C MET A 1 2.57 -5.62 -34.43
N LYS A 2 2.54 -4.72 -33.44
CA LYS A 2 3.76 -4.07 -32.89
C LYS A 2 4.78 -5.03 -32.24
N CYS A 3 4.35 -6.09 -31.53
CA CYS A 3 5.26 -7.11 -30.98
C CYS A 3 5.99 -7.93 -32.05
N ILE A 4 5.43 -8.10 -33.25
CA ILE A 4 6.06 -8.87 -34.34
C ILE A 4 7.18 -8.04 -34.97
N THR A 5 6.98 -6.73 -35.09
CA THR A 5 8.01 -5.79 -35.59
C THR A 5 9.20 -5.70 -34.64
N ILE A 6 8.95 -5.62 -33.33
CA ILE A 6 10.01 -5.62 -32.30
C ILE A 6 10.75 -6.97 -32.29
N LEU A 7 10.03 -8.09 -32.38
CA LEU A 7 10.67 -9.41 -32.50
C LEU A 7 11.53 -9.50 -33.76
N LEU A 8 11.06 -9.01 -34.91
CA LEU A 8 11.80 -9.02 -36.18
C LEU A 8 13.05 -8.14 -36.14
N ILE A 9 12.99 -6.97 -35.50
CA ILE A 9 14.14 -6.08 -35.33
C ILE A 9 15.17 -6.70 -34.38
N VAL A 10 14.73 -7.27 -33.26
CA VAL A 10 15.59 -8.02 -32.34
C VAL A 10 16.19 -9.27 -33.01
N PHE A 11 15.43 -9.96 -33.87
CA PHE A 11 15.91 -11.11 -34.63
C PHE A 11 16.93 -10.71 -35.72
N CYS A 12 16.71 -9.58 -36.41
CA CYS A 12 17.65 -9.02 -37.38
C CYS A 12 18.95 -8.52 -36.71
N LEU A 13 18.84 -7.87 -35.54
CA LEU A 13 20.00 -7.45 -34.73
C LEU A 13 20.75 -8.65 -34.16
N ALA A 14 20.05 -9.72 -33.75
CA ALA A 14 20.65 -10.97 -33.30
C ALA A 14 21.38 -11.72 -34.44
N ILE A 15 20.83 -11.71 -35.66
CA ILE A 15 21.48 -12.28 -36.86
C ILE A 15 22.73 -11.48 -37.24
N LEU A 16 22.70 -10.15 -37.14
CA LEU A 16 23.87 -9.28 -37.35
C LEU A 16 24.93 -9.45 -36.24
N CYS A 17 24.52 -9.74 -35.01
CA CYS A 17 25.42 -10.05 -33.91
C CYS A 17 26.05 -11.46 -34.01
N TYR A 18 25.38 -12.43 -34.64
CA TYR A 18 25.93 -13.79 -34.81
C TYR A 18 27.16 -13.83 -35.74
N THR A 19 27.37 -12.78 -36.54
CA THR A 19 28.53 -12.64 -37.43
C THR A 19 29.73 -11.90 -36.84
N GLU A 20 29.60 -11.24 -35.69
CA GLU A 20 30.72 -10.58 -34.98
C GLU A 20 30.61 -10.77 -33.46
N VAL A 21 30.56 -12.02 -33.01
CA VAL A 21 30.81 -12.34 -31.61
C VAL A 21 32.32 -12.33 -31.43
N TYR A 22 32.88 -11.25 -30.89
CA TYR A 22 33.93 -11.24 -29.87
C TYR A 22 34.36 -9.78 -29.63
N SER A 23 34.32 -9.35 -28.37
CA SER A 23 34.87 -8.10 -27.81
C SER A 23 34.03 -6.83 -28.01
N LEU A 24 33.07 -6.58 -27.10
CA LEU A 24 32.61 -5.23 -26.82
C LEU A 24 32.91 -4.87 -25.35
N PRO A 25 33.50 -3.69 -25.08
CA PRO A 25 33.89 -3.29 -23.74
C PRO A 25 32.67 -2.81 -22.93
N THR A 26 32.70 -3.07 -21.62
CA THR A 26 31.77 -2.51 -20.65
C THR A 26 31.97 -0.99 -20.56
N THR A 27 31.00 -0.20 -21.03
CA THR A 27 31.01 1.26 -20.84
C THR A 27 30.34 1.65 -19.51
N PRO A 28 30.93 2.58 -18.73
CA PRO A 28 30.43 2.99 -17.43
C PRO A 28 29.37 4.09 -17.59
N GLY A 29 28.13 3.79 -17.21
CA GLY A 29 27.02 4.74 -17.32
C GLY A 29 25.80 4.38 -16.48
N LEU A 30 25.97 3.77 -15.30
CA LEU A 30 24.86 3.44 -14.39
C LEU A 30 25.25 3.63 -12.91
N SER A 31 25.81 4.79 -12.56
CA SER A 31 26.13 5.10 -11.15
C SER A 31 24.93 5.61 -10.32
N LYS A 32 23.73 5.71 -10.89
CA LYS A 32 22.51 6.11 -10.15
C LYS A 32 21.54 4.98 -9.79
N LEU A 33 21.70 3.78 -10.36
CA LEU A 33 20.81 2.63 -10.16
C LEU A 33 21.40 1.50 -9.29
N ALA A 34 22.67 1.63 -8.87
CA ALA A 34 23.31 0.59 -8.06
C ALA A 34 22.69 0.44 -6.65
N ASN A 35 22.10 1.52 -6.10
CA ASN A 35 21.54 1.51 -4.75
C ASN A 35 20.10 0.95 -4.65
N SER A 36 19.39 0.74 -5.76
CA SER A 36 18.04 0.14 -5.78
C SER A 36 18.01 -1.32 -6.25
N SER A 37 19.16 -1.87 -6.63
CA SER A 37 19.34 -3.19 -7.25
C SER A 37 18.92 -4.40 -6.39
N GLN A 38 18.66 -4.21 -5.09
CA GLN A 38 18.20 -5.29 -4.21
C GLN A 38 16.68 -5.55 -4.24
N ARG A 39 15.87 -4.63 -4.77
CA ARG A 39 14.39 -4.67 -4.62
C ARG A 39 13.60 -5.02 -5.88
N LEU A 40 14.27 -5.20 -7.01
CA LEU A 40 13.64 -5.55 -8.28
C LEU A 40 13.30 -7.04 -8.33
N SER A 41 12.15 -7.39 -8.90
CA SER A 41 11.83 -8.78 -9.27
C SER A 41 12.84 -9.29 -10.32
N SER A 42 12.97 -10.62 -10.43
CA SER A 42 13.91 -11.21 -11.41
C SER A 42 13.58 -10.79 -12.85
N GLU A 43 12.30 -10.60 -13.18
CA GLU A 43 11.84 -10.16 -14.49
C GLU A 43 12.21 -8.69 -14.76
N GLU A 44 12.03 -7.79 -13.79
CA GLU A 44 12.33 -6.37 -13.96
C GLU A 44 13.83 -6.08 -14.09
N ARG A 45 14.68 -6.83 -13.35
CA ARG A 45 16.14 -6.76 -13.54
C ARG A 45 16.52 -7.16 -14.95
N THR A 46 15.89 -8.21 -15.45
CA THR A 46 16.14 -8.72 -16.80
C THR A 46 15.72 -7.70 -17.85
N ILE A 47 14.57 -7.03 -17.67
CA ILE A 47 14.09 -5.98 -18.58
C ILE A 47 15.06 -4.79 -18.61
N LEU A 48 15.47 -4.26 -17.45
CA LEU A 48 16.42 -3.14 -17.38
C LEU A 48 17.80 -3.50 -17.94
N GLU A 49 18.28 -4.73 -17.69
CA GLU A 49 19.53 -5.21 -18.27
C GLU A 49 19.46 -5.35 -19.79
N CYS A 50 18.32 -5.80 -20.32
CA CYS A 50 18.05 -5.85 -21.76
C CYS A 50 18.04 -4.45 -22.39
N LEU A 51 17.37 -3.47 -21.77
CA LEU A 51 17.30 -2.09 -22.26
C LEU A 51 18.69 -1.44 -22.30
N SER A 52 19.50 -1.62 -21.25
CA SER A 52 20.89 -1.14 -21.19
C SER A 52 21.78 -1.74 -22.30
N LYS A 53 21.63 -3.05 -22.57
CA LYS A 53 22.35 -3.72 -23.67
C LYS A 53 21.90 -3.19 -25.04
N LEU A 54 20.61 -2.90 -25.21
CA LEU A 54 20.07 -2.33 -26.44
C LEU A 54 20.66 -0.94 -26.71
N ASN A 55 20.72 -0.07 -25.70
CA ASN A 55 21.30 1.27 -25.81
C ASN A 55 22.79 1.24 -26.19
N SER A 56 23.53 0.27 -25.64
CA SER A 56 24.94 0.05 -25.99
C SER A 56 25.12 -0.41 -27.44
N LEU A 57 24.23 -1.28 -27.94
CA LEU A 57 24.22 -1.73 -29.34
C LEU A 57 23.90 -0.59 -30.31
N ILE A 58 22.93 0.25 -29.96
CA ILE A 58 22.56 1.42 -30.77
C ILE A 58 23.74 2.39 -30.89
N SER A 59 24.41 2.68 -29.78
CA SER A 59 25.61 3.52 -29.77
C SER A 59 26.71 2.96 -30.69
N LEU A 60 26.91 1.64 -30.67
CA LEU A 60 27.86 0.96 -31.54
C LEU A 60 27.48 1.06 -33.03
N VAL A 61 26.21 0.80 -33.37
CA VAL A 61 25.71 0.90 -34.76
C VAL A 61 25.88 2.33 -35.28
N ARG A 62 25.53 3.33 -34.47
CA ARG A 62 25.72 4.76 -34.80
C ARG A 62 27.19 5.07 -35.04
N SER A 63 28.10 4.54 -34.21
CA SER A 63 29.55 4.75 -34.39
C SER A 63 30.10 4.14 -35.67
N LYS A 64 29.61 2.96 -36.09
CA LYS A 64 30.03 2.30 -37.33
C LYS A 64 29.47 2.98 -38.58
N LEU A 65 28.28 3.56 -38.50
CA LEU A 65 27.61 4.23 -39.62
C LEU A 65 27.90 5.73 -39.72
N ALA A 66 28.60 6.33 -38.74
CA ALA A 66 28.90 7.76 -38.68
C ALA A 66 29.61 8.33 -39.92
N ASN A 67 30.35 7.50 -40.67
CA ASN A 67 31.08 7.89 -41.87
C ASN A 67 30.37 7.50 -43.17
N THR A 68 29.14 6.99 -43.10
CA THR A 68 28.34 6.61 -44.26
C THR A 68 27.27 7.67 -44.53
N SER A 69 26.92 7.88 -45.80
CA SER A 69 25.79 8.73 -46.18
C SER A 69 24.42 8.06 -45.95
N ALA A 70 24.36 7.13 -44.98
CA ALA A 70 23.16 6.37 -44.68
C ALA A 70 22.16 7.24 -43.92
N ASP A 71 20.89 7.08 -44.24
CA ASP A 71 19.80 7.69 -43.47
C ASP A 71 19.64 6.94 -42.14
N LEU A 72 19.83 7.66 -41.04
CA LEU A 72 19.78 7.13 -39.66
C LEU A 72 18.52 7.56 -38.91
N THR A 73 17.55 8.18 -39.58
CA THR A 73 16.28 8.62 -38.96
C THR A 73 15.53 7.49 -38.25
N TRP A 74 15.57 6.27 -38.80
CA TRP A 74 15.00 5.08 -38.17
C TRP A 74 15.67 4.72 -36.82
N LEU A 75 16.94 5.08 -36.64
CA LEU A 75 17.70 4.84 -35.42
C LEU A 75 17.30 5.83 -34.32
N ASP A 76 17.05 7.08 -34.71
CA ASP A 76 16.52 8.13 -33.83
C ASP A 76 15.10 7.78 -33.34
N ASP A 77 14.23 7.30 -34.25
CA ASP A 77 12.88 6.83 -33.88
C ASP A 77 12.94 5.64 -32.91
N PHE A 78 13.86 4.71 -33.12
CA PHE A 78 14.04 3.55 -32.26
C PHE A 78 14.59 3.91 -30.87
N GLU A 79 15.56 4.83 -30.80
CA GLU A 79 16.07 5.40 -29.53
C GLU A 79 14.94 6.08 -28.73
N SER A 80 14.05 6.80 -29.42
CA SER A 80 12.90 7.45 -28.79
C SER A 80 11.92 6.43 -28.22
N GLU A 81 11.66 5.31 -28.90
CA GLU A 81 10.78 4.26 -28.39
C GLU A 81 11.37 3.57 -27.14
N ILE A 82 12.67 3.31 -27.12
CA ILE A 82 13.36 2.70 -25.96
C ILE A 82 13.34 3.64 -24.77
N SER A 83 13.64 4.93 -24.99
CA SER A 83 13.62 5.95 -23.94
C SER A 83 12.22 6.11 -23.36
N ALA A 84 11.17 5.98 -24.20
CA ALA A 84 9.79 6.00 -23.74
C ALA A 84 9.44 4.76 -22.90
N GLU A 85 9.94 3.57 -23.27
CA GLU A 85 9.75 2.34 -22.50
C GLU A 85 10.53 2.34 -21.18
N GLU A 86 11.78 2.82 -21.18
CA GLU A 86 12.58 3.04 -19.96
C GLU A 86 11.85 3.97 -18.99
N ASN A 87 11.36 5.11 -19.50
CA ASN A 87 10.63 6.07 -18.67
C ASN A 87 9.26 5.53 -18.21
N ALA A 88 8.57 4.73 -19.03
CA ALA A 88 7.34 4.06 -18.64
C ALA A 88 7.60 3.01 -17.55
N GLN A 89 8.70 2.28 -17.65
CA GLN A 89 9.11 1.28 -16.67
C GLN A 89 9.57 1.94 -15.36
N GLU A 90 10.32 3.04 -15.42
CA GLU A 90 10.66 3.87 -14.24
C GLU A 90 9.40 4.46 -13.60
N THR A 91 8.46 4.97 -14.39
CA THR A 91 7.17 5.48 -13.89
C THR A 91 6.33 4.37 -13.26
N ARG A 92 6.42 3.14 -13.77
CA ARG A 92 5.75 1.96 -13.22
C ARG A 92 6.41 1.50 -11.92
N MET A 93 7.74 1.53 -11.84
CA MET A 93 8.50 1.24 -10.62
C MET A 93 8.23 2.29 -9.52
N MET A 94 8.12 3.57 -9.88
CA MET A 94 7.72 4.65 -8.97
C MET A 94 6.27 4.54 -8.48
N ARG A 95 5.41 3.76 -9.16
CA ARG A 95 4.03 3.48 -8.71
C ARG A 95 3.95 2.38 -7.66
N GLU A 96 5.02 1.60 -7.47
CA GLU A 96 5.04 0.44 -6.57
C GLU A 96 5.79 0.68 -5.25
N GLU A 97 6.16 1.93 -4.95
CA GLU A 97 6.62 2.26 -3.60
C GLU A 97 5.42 2.36 -2.66
N GLY A 98 5.15 1.25 -1.95
CA GLY A 98 4.23 1.25 -0.83
C GLY A 98 4.68 2.28 0.22
N PHE A 99 3.73 3.03 0.77
CA PHE A 99 4.02 4.02 1.80
C PHE A 99 3.33 3.68 3.11
N VAL A 100 3.94 4.09 4.21
CA VAL A 100 3.40 3.88 5.56
C VAL A 100 3.07 5.25 6.13
N ILE A 101 1.83 5.42 6.57
CA ILE A 101 1.39 6.64 7.26
C ILE A 101 1.26 6.36 8.74
N VAL A 102 1.91 7.19 9.55
CA VAL A 102 1.83 7.11 11.01
C VAL A 102 1.28 8.42 11.57
N ALA A 103 0.35 8.33 12.50
CA ALA A 103 -0.05 9.45 13.34
C ALA A 103 0.95 9.62 14.49
N GLN A 104 1.62 10.76 14.57
CA GLN A 104 2.55 11.09 15.64
C GLN A 104 2.22 12.48 16.22
N GLY A 105 1.58 12.49 17.38
CA GLY A 105 1.04 13.72 17.97
C GLY A 105 0.00 14.35 17.04
N PRO A 106 0.08 15.66 16.75
CA PRO A 106 -0.89 16.34 15.91
C PRO A 106 -0.59 16.23 14.41
N SER A 107 0.46 15.49 14.03
CA SER A 107 0.90 15.39 12.63
C SER A 107 0.74 13.97 12.08
N LEU A 108 0.42 13.89 10.79
CA LEU A 108 0.51 12.67 10.00
C LEU A 108 1.84 12.66 9.25
N TRP A 109 2.55 11.54 9.34
CA TRP A 109 3.87 11.36 8.77
C TRP A 109 3.83 10.27 7.71
N ASN A 110 4.41 10.55 6.55
CA ASN A 110 4.83 9.49 5.66
C ASN A 110 6.21 9.03 6.14
N VAL A 111 6.35 7.74 6.43
CA VAL A 111 7.61 7.13 6.87
C VAL A 111 8.15 6.13 5.84
N SER A 112 7.67 6.19 4.59
CA SER A 112 8.22 5.40 3.48
C SER A 112 9.68 5.74 3.19
N ASP A 113 10.44 4.77 2.67
CA ASP A 113 11.82 4.99 2.23
C ASP A 113 11.85 6.10 1.17
N GLY A 114 12.67 7.13 1.38
CA GLY A 114 12.86 8.23 0.41
C GLY A 114 12.02 9.49 0.64
N GLY A 115 11.07 9.49 1.58
CA GLY A 115 10.20 10.63 1.87
C GLY A 115 9.96 10.83 3.36
N HIS A 116 10.99 11.22 4.11
CA HIS A 116 10.84 11.55 5.53
C HIS A 116 10.30 12.98 5.68
N GLY A 117 8.98 13.12 5.89
CA GLY A 117 8.38 14.41 6.16
C GLY A 117 6.95 14.34 6.67
N PRO A 118 6.47 15.35 7.40
CA PRO A 118 5.07 15.46 7.75
C PRO A 118 4.25 15.65 6.47
N LEU A 119 3.27 14.77 6.23
CA LEU A 119 2.26 14.98 5.18
C LEU A 119 1.43 16.22 5.51
N THR A 120 1.23 16.48 6.80
CA THR A 120 0.53 17.64 7.30
C THR A 120 1.13 18.07 8.63
N ASN A 121 1.32 19.38 8.84
CA ASN A 121 1.49 19.95 10.18
C ASN A 121 0.13 20.51 10.60
N ILE A 122 -0.77 19.64 11.10
CA ILE A 122 -2.02 20.12 11.67
C ILE A 122 -1.64 20.61 13.06
N SER A 123 -1.74 21.91 13.30
CA SER A 123 -1.57 22.47 14.63
C SER A 123 -2.79 22.08 15.46
N ASP A 124 -2.52 21.53 16.64
CA ASP A 124 -3.47 21.16 17.69
C ASP A 124 -4.19 19.81 17.46
N GLU A 125 -4.12 18.97 18.51
CA GLU A 125 -4.91 17.75 18.80
C GLU A 125 -4.28 16.36 18.56
N GLU A 126 -4.68 15.42 19.43
CA GLU A 126 -4.37 13.99 19.36
C GLU A 126 -5.10 13.34 18.17
N ASN A 127 -4.35 12.98 17.12
CA ASN A 127 -4.87 12.13 16.05
C ASN A 127 -4.95 10.68 16.54
N CYS A 128 -6.14 10.08 16.52
CA CYS A 128 -6.33 8.75 17.11
C CYS A 128 -6.31 7.60 16.09
N VAL A 129 -6.75 7.85 14.84
CA VAL A 129 -6.97 6.79 13.84
C VAL A 129 -6.80 7.34 12.43
N VAL A 130 -6.18 6.56 11.54
CA VAL A 130 -5.96 6.87 10.12
C VAL A 130 -6.44 5.70 9.26
N ALA A 131 -7.03 6.00 8.11
CA ALA A 131 -7.31 5.03 7.07
C ALA A 131 -6.98 5.61 5.69
N VAL A 132 -6.53 4.76 4.77
CA VAL A 132 -6.00 5.16 3.47
C VAL A 132 -6.82 4.52 2.35
N ASP A 133 -7.33 5.35 1.44
CA ASP A 133 -8.02 4.94 0.23
C ASP A 133 -7.06 5.03 -0.96
N CYS A 134 -6.40 3.91 -1.25
CA CYS A 134 -5.40 3.82 -2.32
C CYS A 134 -5.93 4.15 -3.71
N PRO A 135 -7.06 3.55 -4.17
CA PRO A 135 -7.59 3.84 -5.50
C PRO A 135 -7.93 5.32 -5.73
N ASN A 136 -8.53 5.99 -4.74
CA ASN A 136 -8.94 7.39 -4.89
C ASN A 136 -7.92 8.39 -4.36
N ARG A 137 -6.77 7.94 -3.84
CA ARG A 137 -5.69 8.77 -3.30
C ARG A 137 -6.14 9.72 -2.17
N HIS A 138 -6.97 9.21 -1.26
CA HIS A 138 -7.44 9.98 -0.11
C HIS A 138 -6.96 9.38 1.21
N ILE A 139 -6.66 10.24 2.17
CA ILE A 139 -6.35 9.86 3.55
C ILE A 139 -7.48 10.38 4.43
N TYR A 140 -7.99 9.50 5.28
CA TYR A 140 -9.01 9.79 6.28
C TYR A 140 -8.40 9.70 7.68
N TRP A 141 -8.79 10.60 8.56
CA TRP A 141 -8.38 10.53 9.96
C TRP A 141 -9.44 11.13 10.88
N THR A 142 -9.40 10.68 12.13
CA THR A 142 -10.26 11.22 13.19
C THR A 142 -9.55 12.37 13.88
N ASN A 143 -10.22 13.52 13.94
CA ASN A 143 -9.87 14.65 14.78
C ASN A 143 -10.85 14.68 15.98
N ALA A 144 -10.29 14.85 17.17
CA ALA A 144 -11.01 14.68 18.43
C ALA A 144 -12.07 15.77 18.64
N GLU A 145 -11.92 16.96 18.10
CA GLU A 145 -12.89 18.05 18.22
C GLU A 145 -13.95 18.06 17.11
N THR A 146 -13.54 17.87 15.86
CA THR A 146 -14.36 18.15 14.67
C THR A 146 -15.03 16.91 14.08
N GLY A 147 -14.41 15.73 14.19
CA GLY A 147 -14.92 14.48 13.61
C GLY A 147 -13.95 13.85 12.60
N ILE A 148 -14.46 13.29 11.50
CA ILE A 148 -13.63 12.65 10.47
C ILE A 148 -13.33 13.64 9.37
N ARG A 149 -12.05 13.77 9.03
CA ARG A 149 -11.56 14.61 7.94
C ARG A 149 -10.95 13.78 6.83
N ARG A 150 -10.82 14.39 5.64
CA ARG A 150 -10.22 13.81 4.43
C ARG A 150 -9.31 14.83 3.74
N PHE A 151 -8.15 14.39 3.21
CA PHE A 151 -7.33 15.15 2.25
C PHE A 151 -6.80 14.20 1.16
N GLY A 152 -6.39 14.75 0.03
CA GLY A 152 -5.67 14.02 -1.03
C GLY A 152 -4.22 13.75 -0.64
N TYR A 153 -3.54 12.76 -1.20
CA TYR A 153 -2.17 12.39 -0.79
C TYR A 153 -1.13 13.53 -0.78
N ASP A 154 -1.37 14.58 -1.56
CA ASP A 154 -0.53 15.78 -1.66
C ASP A 154 -0.85 16.85 -0.61
N GLY A 155 -1.74 16.57 0.36
CA GLY A 155 -2.19 17.57 1.34
C GLY A 155 -3.38 18.41 0.87
N SER A 156 -3.80 18.29 -0.40
CA SER A 156 -4.89 19.09 -0.97
C SER A 156 -6.26 18.62 -0.49
N ASP A 157 -7.29 19.44 -0.73
CA ASP A 157 -8.70 19.09 -0.43
C ASP A 157 -8.96 18.67 1.03
N ASN A 158 -8.31 19.35 1.99
CA ASN A 158 -8.53 19.09 3.41
C ASN A 158 -9.94 19.54 3.84
N GLN A 159 -10.84 18.58 4.00
CA GLN A 159 -12.24 18.82 4.31
C GLN A 159 -12.71 18.01 5.53
N LEU A 160 -13.64 18.59 6.29
CA LEU A 160 -14.41 17.86 7.29
C LEU A 160 -15.52 17.08 6.56
N VAL A 161 -15.48 15.76 6.64
CA VAL A 161 -16.40 14.87 5.91
C VAL A 161 -17.50 14.28 6.80
N VAL A 162 -17.23 14.08 8.09
CA VAL A 162 -18.21 13.64 9.08
C VAL A 162 -18.04 14.48 10.35
N ARG A 163 -19.13 15.09 10.83
CA ARG A 163 -19.10 15.85 12.09
C ARG A 163 -19.02 14.90 13.29
N LYS A 164 -18.37 15.37 14.37
CA LYS A 164 -18.25 14.62 15.61
C LYS A 164 -19.62 14.37 16.24
N GLU A 165 -19.94 13.10 16.43
CA GLU A 165 -21.12 12.63 17.14
C GLU A 165 -20.73 11.51 18.13
N GLY A 166 -19.74 11.79 18.97
CA GLY A 166 -19.19 10.86 19.97
C GLY A 166 -17.68 10.69 19.86
N LEU A 167 -17.16 9.62 20.47
CA LEU A 167 -15.78 9.21 20.28
C LEU A 167 -15.69 8.34 19.03
N ASN A 168 -14.93 8.82 18.04
CA ASN A 168 -14.61 8.04 16.85
C ASN A 168 -13.38 7.19 17.14
N ARG A 169 -13.52 5.87 17.09
CA ARG A 169 -12.47 4.88 17.37
C ARG A 169 -12.43 3.89 16.23
N GLY A 170 -11.25 3.43 15.80
CA GLY A 170 -11.13 2.50 14.67
C GLY A 170 -11.73 3.01 13.35
N MET A 171 -11.08 2.72 12.23
CA MET A 171 -11.58 3.11 10.92
C MET A 171 -11.08 2.12 9.89
N ALA A 172 -11.95 1.75 8.97
CA ALA A 172 -11.65 0.76 7.95
C ALA A 172 -12.35 1.14 6.64
N ILE A 173 -11.69 0.89 5.51
CA ILE A 173 -12.17 1.27 4.19
C ILE A 173 -12.40 0.01 3.37
N ASP A 174 -13.61 -0.12 2.84
CA ASP A 174 -13.90 -1.03 1.75
C ASP A 174 -13.72 -0.27 0.43
N PHE A 175 -12.52 -0.39 -0.11
CA PHE A 175 -12.11 0.28 -1.35
C PHE A 175 -12.81 -0.30 -2.60
N VAL A 176 -13.40 -1.50 -2.51
CA VAL A 176 -14.09 -2.15 -3.64
C VAL A 176 -15.47 -1.53 -3.81
N ALA A 177 -16.26 -1.43 -2.74
CA ALA A 177 -17.61 -0.88 -2.80
C ALA A 177 -17.70 0.61 -2.43
N GLY A 178 -16.57 1.23 -2.08
CA GLY A 178 -16.48 2.65 -1.76
C GLY A 178 -17.14 3.02 -0.43
N ASN A 179 -16.97 2.19 0.61
CA ASN A 179 -17.55 2.39 1.93
C ASN A 179 -16.48 2.74 2.97
N LEU A 180 -16.81 3.68 3.85
CA LEU A 180 -16.05 3.97 5.06
C LEU A 180 -16.80 3.40 6.27
N PHE A 181 -16.10 2.63 7.10
CA PHE A 181 -16.59 2.11 8.36
C PHE A 181 -15.79 2.74 9.52
N TRP A 182 -16.47 3.11 10.59
CA TRP A 182 -15.82 3.58 11.82
C TRP A 182 -16.65 3.19 13.05
N ILE A 183 -16.00 3.15 14.21
CA ILE A 183 -16.71 3.01 15.49
C ILE A 183 -17.06 4.41 15.96
N GLN A 184 -18.33 4.63 16.25
CA GLN A 184 -18.86 5.86 16.82
C GLN A 184 -19.51 5.54 18.16
N GLY A 185 -18.86 5.96 19.25
CA GLY A 185 -19.30 5.60 20.59
C GLY A 185 -19.22 4.08 20.82
N SER A 186 -20.37 3.42 20.88
CA SER A 186 -20.52 1.96 21.06
C SER A 186 -21.18 1.26 19.86
N ASP A 187 -21.18 1.91 18.71
CA ASP A 187 -21.77 1.43 17.47
C ASP A 187 -20.73 1.44 16.33
N ILE A 188 -20.84 0.51 15.37
CA ILE A 188 -20.12 0.56 14.10
C ILE A 188 -21.13 1.08 13.08
N VAL A 189 -20.69 2.10 12.36
CA VAL A 189 -21.46 2.76 11.34
C VAL A 189 -20.74 2.67 10.00
N VAL A 190 -21.49 2.82 8.93
CA VAL A 190 -21.00 2.81 7.55
C VAL A 190 -21.60 3.95 6.75
N ALA A 191 -20.79 4.54 5.87
CA ALA A 191 -21.25 5.51 4.88
C ALA A 191 -20.54 5.32 3.54
N LYS A 192 -21.17 5.80 2.47
CA LYS A 192 -20.54 5.86 1.14
C LYS A 192 -19.50 6.97 1.12
N MET A 193 -18.27 6.66 0.71
CA MET A 193 -17.17 7.64 0.70
C MET A 193 -17.47 8.87 -0.16
N LYS A 194 -18.20 8.69 -1.26
CA LYS A 194 -18.65 9.79 -2.14
C LYS A 194 -19.70 10.72 -1.49
N ASP A 195 -20.42 10.25 -0.48
CA ASP A 195 -21.61 10.89 0.06
C ASP A 195 -21.55 11.00 1.60
N LEU A 196 -20.35 11.16 2.19
CA LEU A 196 -20.15 11.19 3.65
C LEU A 196 -20.98 12.29 4.35
N ALA A 197 -21.24 13.39 3.66
CA ALA A 197 -22.07 14.50 4.15
C ALA A 197 -23.58 14.18 4.21
N VAL A 198 -24.05 13.15 3.48
CA VAL A 198 -25.46 12.73 3.48
C VAL A 198 -25.82 12.02 4.77
N GLY A 199 -24.84 11.38 5.41
CA GLY A 199 -24.98 10.68 6.67
C GLY A 199 -24.49 9.25 6.60
N TYR A 200 -24.75 8.51 7.68
CA TYR A 200 -24.26 7.17 7.89
C TYR A 200 -25.36 6.25 8.42
N LYS A 201 -25.13 4.94 8.31
CA LYS A 201 -26.02 3.89 8.81
C LYS A 201 -25.32 3.09 9.90
N THR A 202 -25.97 2.90 11.04
CA THR A 202 -25.53 1.94 12.06
C THR A 202 -25.76 0.51 11.57
N ILE A 203 -24.70 -0.32 11.60
CA ILE A 203 -24.77 -1.74 11.23
C ILE A 203 -24.66 -2.67 12.44
N LEU A 204 -23.91 -2.26 13.47
CA LEU A 204 -23.73 -3.03 14.68
C LEU A 204 -23.85 -2.11 15.89
N ARG A 205 -24.51 -2.60 16.93
CA ARG A 205 -24.70 -1.89 18.20
C ARG A 205 -24.11 -2.70 19.35
N ARG A 206 -23.91 -2.03 20.49
CA ARG A 206 -23.44 -2.66 21.74
C ARG A 206 -22.07 -3.31 21.54
N ILE A 207 -21.15 -2.50 21.02
CA ILE A 207 -19.75 -2.83 20.84
C ILE A 207 -18.91 -1.92 21.72
N ASP A 208 -19.30 -1.93 23.00
CA ASP A 208 -18.67 -1.16 24.06
C ASP A 208 -17.19 -1.51 24.15
N SER A 209 -16.37 -0.47 24.34
CA SER A 209 -14.92 -0.57 24.46
C SER A 209 -14.19 -1.13 23.22
N ALA A 210 -14.80 -1.06 22.03
CA ALA A 210 -14.11 -1.43 20.81
C ALA A 210 -12.96 -0.45 20.49
N SER A 211 -11.81 -0.98 20.09
CA SER A 211 -10.57 -0.19 19.88
C SER A 211 -10.09 -0.20 18.43
N ALA A 212 -10.09 -1.36 17.77
CA ALA A 212 -9.63 -1.52 16.40
C ALA A 212 -10.74 -2.02 15.48
N LEU A 213 -10.61 -1.70 14.18
CA LEU A 213 -11.55 -2.07 13.14
C LEU A 213 -10.79 -2.43 11.87
N ALA A 214 -11.16 -3.52 11.21
CA ALA A 214 -10.66 -3.91 9.89
C ALA A 214 -11.80 -4.54 9.07
N VAL A 215 -11.69 -4.49 7.75
CA VAL A 215 -12.68 -5.06 6.82
C VAL A 215 -12.00 -5.94 5.80
N HIS A 216 -12.72 -6.93 5.25
CA HIS A 216 -12.26 -7.75 4.14
C HIS A 216 -13.29 -7.70 3.00
N PRO A 217 -13.12 -6.81 2.00
CA PRO A 217 -14.08 -6.59 0.93
C PRO A 217 -14.52 -7.86 0.19
N ALA A 218 -13.56 -8.69 -0.23
CA ALA A 218 -13.87 -9.92 -0.98
C ALA A 218 -14.70 -10.96 -0.18
N ARG A 219 -14.53 -11.01 1.15
CA ARG A 219 -15.32 -11.88 2.04
C ARG A 219 -16.61 -11.24 2.52
N GLY A 220 -16.78 -9.93 2.33
CA GLY A 220 -17.90 -9.17 2.89
C GLY A 220 -17.94 -9.17 4.42
N SER A 221 -16.77 -9.25 5.08
CA SER A 221 -16.66 -9.36 6.54
C SER A 221 -16.02 -8.12 7.19
N ILE A 222 -16.42 -7.85 8.42
CA ILE A 222 -15.83 -6.84 9.30
C ILE A 222 -15.30 -7.50 10.57
N TYR A 223 -14.22 -6.95 11.12
CA TYR A 223 -13.52 -7.45 12.30
C TYR A 223 -13.26 -6.29 13.25
N TRP A 224 -13.51 -6.48 14.54
CA TRP A 224 -13.21 -5.48 15.55
C TRP A 224 -12.77 -6.13 16.85
N SER A 225 -12.01 -5.39 17.66
CA SER A 225 -11.51 -5.86 18.94
C SER A 225 -12.25 -5.23 20.11
N HIS A 226 -12.43 -5.99 21.18
CA HIS A 226 -12.90 -5.53 22.48
C HIS A 226 -11.76 -5.63 23.50
N CYS A 227 -11.52 -4.57 24.27
CA CYS A 227 -10.51 -4.61 25.33
C CYS A 227 -11.07 -5.17 26.66
N TYR A 228 -10.18 -5.54 27.59
CA TYR A 228 -10.53 -6.16 28.87
C TYR A 228 -11.45 -5.32 29.78
N LEU A 229 -11.61 -4.01 29.51
CA LEU A 229 -12.58 -3.17 30.23
C LEU A 229 -14.03 -3.64 30.06
N SER A 230 -14.31 -4.46 29.05
CA SER A 230 -15.62 -5.09 28.79
C SER A 230 -15.81 -6.47 29.45
N GLY A 231 -14.85 -6.94 30.25
CA GLY A 231 -14.89 -8.22 30.98
C GLY A 231 -14.24 -9.40 30.25
N SER A 232 -14.31 -9.47 28.92
CA SER A 232 -13.57 -10.45 28.12
C SER A 232 -13.03 -9.81 26.85
N ALA A 233 -11.70 -9.77 26.74
CA ALA A 233 -11.07 -9.23 25.54
C ALA A 233 -11.16 -10.24 24.39
N THR A 234 -11.72 -9.80 23.27
CA THR A 234 -12.06 -10.65 22.13
C THR A 234 -11.80 -9.91 20.82
N ILE A 235 -11.66 -10.68 19.76
CA ILE A 235 -11.85 -10.20 18.39
C ILE A 235 -13.14 -10.81 17.89
N GLU A 236 -14.06 -9.97 17.45
CA GLU A 236 -15.35 -10.36 16.90
C GLU A 236 -15.40 -10.12 15.39
N THR A 237 -16.33 -10.79 14.73
CA THR A 237 -16.58 -10.64 13.30
C THR A 237 -18.06 -10.71 12.96
N ALA A 238 -18.46 -10.02 11.90
CA ALA A 238 -19.79 -10.06 11.31
C ALA A 238 -19.67 -9.89 9.79
N ALA A 239 -20.76 -10.11 9.06
CA ALA A 239 -20.89 -9.59 7.72
C ALA A 239 -20.94 -8.04 7.75
N MET A 240 -20.57 -7.38 6.65
CA MET A 240 -20.55 -5.91 6.55
C MET A 240 -21.93 -5.25 6.67
N ASP A 241 -23.02 -6.02 6.58
CA ASP A 241 -24.38 -5.56 6.87
C ASP A 241 -24.77 -5.69 8.36
N GLY A 242 -23.87 -6.23 9.19
CA GLY A 242 -24.05 -6.49 10.61
C GLY A 242 -24.60 -7.87 10.95
N SER A 243 -24.93 -8.70 9.95
CA SER A 243 -25.45 -10.05 10.18
C SER A 243 -24.34 -11.03 10.60
N ASN A 244 -24.73 -12.19 11.13
CA ASN A 244 -23.82 -13.28 11.48
C ASN A 244 -22.67 -12.89 12.44
N ARG A 245 -22.94 -11.95 13.36
CA ARG A 245 -22.03 -11.55 14.45
C ARG A 245 -21.63 -12.77 15.28
N ARG A 246 -20.32 -12.96 15.48
CA ARG A 246 -19.75 -14.02 16.32
C ARG A 246 -18.38 -13.62 16.85
N VAL A 247 -17.97 -14.26 17.95
CA VAL A 247 -16.59 -14.16 18.46
C VAL A 247 -15.67 -15.00 17.56
N LEU A 248 -14.59 -14.40 17.07
CA LEU A 248 -13.57 -15.06 16.26
C LEU A 248 -12.39 -15.53 17.13
N VAL A 249 -11.93 -14.67 18.05
CA VAL A 249 -10.80 -14.96 18.95
C VAL A 249 -11.15 -14.51 20.37
N THR A 250 -10.80 -15.33 21.35
CA THR A 250 -11.00 -15.03 22.78
C THR A 250 -9.68 -14.78 23.51
N ALA A 251 -9.74 -14.05 24.62
CA ALA A 251 -8.60 -13.77 25.51
C ALA A 251 -7.45 -13.02 24.82
N VAL A 252 -7.80 -11.99 24.06
CA VAL A 252 -6.86 -11.14 23.31
C VAL A 252 -7.27 -9.68 23.42
N ASP A 253 -6.38 -8.80 23.90
CA ASP A 253 -6.60 -7.34 23.93
C ASP A 253 -5.94 -6.70 22.71
N ALA A 254 -6.56 -6.94 21.55
CA ALA A 254 -6.06 -6.43 20.28
C ALA A 254 -6.24 -4.90 20.19
N ARG A 255 -5.16 -4.18 19.93
CA ARG A 255 -5.16 -2.70 19.80
C ARG A 255 -5.17 -2.20 18.37
N ALA A 256 -4.64 -3.00 17.46
CA ALA A 256 -4.72 -2.76 16.04
C ALA A 256 -5.02 -4.07 15.33
N LEU A 257 -5.71 -3.96 14.19
CA LEU A 257 -6.09 -5.09 13.34
C LEU A 257 -5.66 -4.76 11.91
N ALA A 258 -5.12 -5.76 11.21
CA ALA A 258 -4.90 -5.69 9.77
C ALA A 258 -5.28 -7.03 9.12
N VAL A 259 -5.83 -6.96 7.92
CA VAL A 259 -6.20 -8.12 7.14
C VAL A 259 -5.24 -8.23 5.96
N ASP A 260 -4.63 -9.39 5.79
CA ASP A 260 -3.99 -9.77 4.54
C ASP A 260 -5.06 -10.37 3.62
N TYR A 261 -5.34 -9.65 2.52
CA TYR A 261 -6.37 -10.03 1.57
C TYR A 261 -5.96 -11.18 0.64
N GLU A 262 -4.66 -11.45 0.51
CA GLU A 262 -4.14 -12.51 -0.36
C GLU A 262 -4.11 -13.85 0.37
N THR A 263 -3.69 -13.83 1.64
CA THR A 263 -3.57 -15.04 2.46
C THR A 263 -4.80 -15.34 3.31
N ASP A 264 -5.79 -14.43 3.32
CA ASP A 264 -6.97 -14.48 4.20
C ASP A 264 -6.57 -14.65 5.68
N ASP A 265 -5.55 -13.91 6.12
CA ASP A 265 -5.08 -13.92 7.50
C ASP A 265 -5.42 -12.59 8.19
N LEU A 266 -5.87 -12.68 9.45
CA LEU A 266 -6.07 -11.53 10.31
C LEU A 266 -4.88 -11.42 11.27
N TYR A 267 -4.26 -10.24 11.30
CA TYR A 267 -3.14 -9.88 12.16
C TYR A 267 -3.58 -8.88 13.23
N TRP A 268 -2.98 -8.95 14.40
CA TRP A 268 -3.20 -7.98 15.47
C TRP A 268 -1.98 -7.78 16.35
N THR A 269 -1.99 -6.67 17.07
CA THR A 269 -1.06 -6.39 18.17
C THR A 269 -1.77 -6.54 19.51
N ASP A 270 -1.22 -7.35 20.40
CA ASP A 270 -1.77 -7.55 21.75
C ASP A 270 -1.23 -6.51 22.75
N TYR A 271 -2.12 -5.84 23.48
CA TYR A 271 -1.77 -4.75 24.39
C TYR A 271 -0.84 -5.16 25.53
N HIS A 272 -1.00 -6.36 26.06
CA HIS A 272 -0.31 -6.77 27.29
C HIS A 272 1.07 -7.36 26.99
N THR A 273 1.17 -8.10 25.90
CA THR A 273 2.40 -8.78 25.49
C THR A 273 3.22 -7.95 24.51
N GLY A 274 2.59 -7.05 23.75
CA GLY A 274 3.20 -6.35 22.63
C GLY A 274 3.35 -7.23 21.38
N ASN A 275 2.98 -8.51 21.46
CA ASN A 275 3.20 -9.46 20.37
C ASN A 275 2.37 -9.11 19.14
N VAL A 276 2.92 -9.46 17.98
CA VAL A 276 2.17 -9.58 16.73
C VAL A 276 1.75 -11.03 16.57
N GLU A 277 0.44 -11.26 16.51
CA GLU A 277 -0.15 -12.57 16.31
C GLU A 277 -1.04 -12.55 15.06
N SER A 278 -1.31 -13.73 14.51
CA SER A 278 -2.21 -13.91 13.37
C SER A 278 -3.12 -15.13 13.54
N ILE A 279 -4.21 -15.15 12.78
CA ILE A 279 -5.06 -16.32 12.61
C ILE A 279 -5.59 -16.35 11.18
N SER A 280 -5.72 -17.56 10.64
CA SER A 280 -6.39 -17.73 9.36
C SER A 280 -7.89 -17.51 9.49
N LEU A 281 -8.46 -16.75 8.55
CA LEU A 281 -9.90 -16.50 8.45
C LEU A 281 -10.68 -17.75 8.00
N TYR A 282 -9.99 -18.82 7.60
CA TYR A 282 -10.55 -20.15 7.41
C TYR A 282 -10.64 -20.95 8.73
N GLY A 283 -10.15 -20.39 9.83
CA GLY A 283 -10.10 -21.01 11.15
C GLY A 283 -8.74 -21.64 11.46
N GLY A 284 -8.68 -22.38 12.56
CA GLY A 284 -7.45 -22.98 13.06
C GLY A 284 -6.91 -22.28 14.30
N SER A 285 -5.62 -22.43 14.54
CA SER A 285 -4.96 -21.92 15.74
C SER A 285 -4.25 -20.60 15.49
N LYS A 286 -4.20 -19.76 16.53
CA LYS A 286 -3.40 -18.53 16.53
C LYS A 286 -1.93 -18.85 16.27
N ARG A 287 -1.25 -18.01 15.51
CA ARG A 287 0.18 -18.08 15.21
C ARG A 287 0.89 -16.84 15.75
N LEU A 288 1.98 -17.04 16.48
CA LEU A 288 2.86 -15.96 16.89
C LEU A 288 3.76 -15.57 15.71
N ILE A 289 3.70 -14.30 15.30
CA ILE A 289 4.49 -13.76 14.19
C ILE A 289 5.74 -13.07 14.71
N SER A 290 5.58 -12.23 15.73
CA SER A 290 6.69 -11.54 16.37
C SER A 290 6.46 -11.44 17.88
N ALA A 291 7.45 -11.87 18.66
CA ALA A 291 7.47 -11.68 20.09
C ALA A 291 8.19 -10.37 20.42
N GLN A 292 7.55 -9.47 21.15
CA GLN A 292 8.21 -8.23 21.57
C GLN A 292 8.92 -8.44 22.92
N PRO A 293 10.23 -8.16 23.02
CA PRO A 293 10.99 -8.39 24.26
C PRO A 293 10.70 -7.36 25.37
N LEU A 294 9.96 -6.29 25.06
CA LEU A 294 9.55 -5.25 26.00
C LEU A 294 8.04 -5.01 25.86
N ARG A 295 7.35 -4.77 26.98
CA ARG A 295 5.94 -4.31 26.99
C ARG A 295 5.85 -2.90 26.38
N GLN A 296 6.00 -2.82 25.08
CA GLN A 296 5.68 -1.63 24.32
C GLN A 296 4.21 -1.71 23.94
N PHE A 297 3.47 -0.65 24.24
CA PHE A 297 2.09 -0.55 23.83
C PHE A 297 2.08 -0.29 22.32
N SER A 298 1.74 -1.31 21.55
CA SER A 298 1.52 -1.18 20.11
C SER A 298 0.13 -0.59 19.86
N TYR A 299 0.06 0.46 19.04
CA TYR A 299 -1.18 1.21 18.77
C TYR A 299 -1.65 1.13 17.32
N GLY A 300 -0.80 0.63 16.42
CA GLY A 300 -1.10 0.47 15.00
C GLY A 300 -0.49 -0.82 14.47
N ILE A 301 -1.00 -1.27 13.33
CA ILE A 301 -0.41 -2.34 12.52
C ILE A 301 -0.77 -2.10 11.06
N SER A 302 0.18 -2.27 10.15
CA SER A 302 -0.05 -2.23 8.71
C SER A 302 0.69 -3.36 8.01
N LEU A 303 0.19 -3.80 6.86
CA LEU A 303 0.74 -4.90 6.10
C LEU A 303 1.17 -4.43 4.71
N THR A 304 2.28 -4.96 4.23
CA THR A 304 2.62 -5.02 2.81
C THR A 304 2.87 -6.48 2.44
N SER A 305 2.99 -6.77 1.15
CA SER A 305 3.19 -8.13 0.61
C SER A 305 4.34 -8.92 1.25
N HIS A 306 5.29 -8.25 1.90
CA HIS A 306 6.43 -8.91 2.56
C HIS A 306 6.67 -8.50 4.02
N TYR A 307 5.97 -7.49 4.54
CA TYR A 307 6.30 -6.90 5.85
C TYR A 307 5.07 -6.56 6.69
N VAL A 308 5.23 -6.68 8.00
CA VAL A 308 4.33 -6.13 9.01
C VAL A 308 5.00 -4.92 9.64
N PHE A 309 4.30 -3.79 9.66
CA PHE A 309 4.73 -2.52 10.25
C PHE A 309 3.95 -2.23 11.52
#